data_AF-A0A1X7JH70-F1
#
_entry.id   AF-A0A1X7JH70-F1
#
_cell.length_a   1.000
_cell.length_b   1.000
_cell.length_c   1.000
_cell.angle_alpha   90.00
_cell.angle_beta   90.00
_cell.angle_gamma   90.00
#
_symmetry.space_group_name_H-M   'P 1'
#
loop_
_entity.id
_entity.type
_entity.pdbx_description
1 polymer ?
#
loop_
_entity_poly.entity_id
_entity_poly.type
_entity_poly.pdbx_seq_one_letter_code
_entity_poly.pdbx_strand_id
1 'polypeptide(L)' 'MHVIHFIDTLLAAGRAPPRLHELDEAQRGRAYTRYMRERHPQSFAHDTVEIAGAGHDADAMFGSPAGLAELFGKT' A
#
# COMPACT_ATOMS: atom_id res chain seq x y z
N MET A 1 15.84 3.21 -10.02
CA MET A 1 14.57 3.91 -9.74
C MET A 1 13.90 3.16 -8.60
N HIS A 2 13.70 3.81 -7.47
CA HIS A 2 13.00 3.24 -6.32
C HIS A 2 11.50 3.50 -6.50
N VAL A 3 10.66 2.48 -6.32
CA VAL A 3 9.21 2.60 -6.53
C VAL A 3 8.49 2.15 -5.26
N ILE A 4 7.58 2.98 -4.75
CA ILE A 4 6.80 2.65 -3.56
C ILE A 4 5.38 2.32 -3.99
N HIS A 5 4.90 1.13 -3.60
CA HIS A 5 3.52 0.72 -3.77
C HIS A 5 2.75 0.96 -2.48
N PHE A 6 1.68 1.73 -2.57
CA PHE A 6 0.73 1.90 -1.46
C PHE A 6 -0.47 1.00 -1.67
N ILE A 7 -0.79 0.19 -0.66
CA ILE A 7 -1.95 -0.70 -0.65
C ILE A 7 -2.82 -0.27 0.52
N ASP A 8 -4.07 0.09 0.26
CA ASP A 8 -5.02 0.28 1.35
C ASP A 8 -5.42 -1.08 1.93
N THR A 9 -5.08 -1.36 3.18
CA THR A 9 -5.53 -2.55 3.88
C THR A 9 -6.54 -2.15 4.93
N LEU A 10 -7.82 -2.36 4.59
CA LEU A 10 -8.93 -1.92 5.42
C LEU A 10 -8.78 -2.32 6.89
N LEU A 11 -8.54 -1.32 7.74
CA LEU A 11 -9.31 -1.02 8.93
C LEU A 11 -8.78 0.29 9.57
N ALA A 12 -9.38 1.44 9.26
CA ALA A 12 -9.32 2.55 10.20
C ALA A 12 -10.35 2.27 11.30
N ALA A 13 -9.91 2.21 12.56
CA ALA A 13 -10.82 2.03 13.69
C ALA A 13 -11.94 3.10 13.65
N GLY A 14 -13.20 2.66 13.60
CA GLY A 14 -14.36 3.55 13.60
C GLY A 14 -15.06 3.77 12.26
N ARG A 15 -14.64 3.10 11.16
CA ARG A 15 -15.37 3.12 9.87
C ARG A 15 -16.29 1.90 9.72
N ALA A 16 -17.34 2.03 8.90
CA ALA A 16 -18.21 0.92 8.49
C ALA A 16 -17.37 -0.24 7.89
N PRO A 17 -17.85 -1.49 7.96
CA PRO A 17 -17.11 -2.63 7.44
C PRO A 17 -16.77 -2.46 5.95
N PRO A 18 -15.62 -3.00 5.50
CA PRO A 18 -15.22 -2.96 4.10
C PRO A 18 -16.32 -3.43 3.15
N ARG A 19 -16.39 -2.79 1.99
CA ARG A 19 -17.12 -3.36 0.85
C ARG A 19 -16.23 -4.42 0.17
N LEU A 20 -16.86 -5.42 -0.46
CA LEU A 20 -16.14 -6.55 -1.08
C LEU A 20 -15.07 -6.10 -2.10
N HIS A 21 -15.35 -5.06 -2.92
CA HIS A 21 -14.37 -4.57 -3.90
C HIS A 21 -13.11 -3.98 -3.24
N GLU A 22 -13.23 -3.40 -2.05
CA GLU A 22 -12.11 -2.81 -1.32
C GLU A 22 -11.17 -3.92 -0.81
N LEU A 23 -11.72 -5.08 -0.42
CA LEU A 23 -10.93 -6.27 -0.08
C LEU A 23 -10.23 -6.87 -1.32
N ASP A 24 -10.92 -6.90 -2.46
CA ASP A 24 -10.35 -7.38 -3.72
C ASP A 24 -9.20 -6.49 -4.18
N GLU A 25 -9.31 -5.17 -4.01
CA GLU A 25 -8.25 -4.20 -4.31
C GLU A 25 -6.97 -4.48 -3.53
N ALA A 26 -7.09 -4.67 -2.22
CA ALA A 26 -5.96 -5.01 -1.36
C ALA A 26 -5.31 -6.35 -1.76
N GLN A 27 -6.13 -7.35 -2.09
CA GLN A 27 -5.63 -8.65 -2.56
C GLN A 27 -4.91 -8.53 -3.92
N ARG A 28 -5.43 -7.73 -4.85
CA ARG A 28 -4.76 -7.46 -6.14
C ARG A 28 -3.42 -6.77 -5.94
N GLY A 29 -3.33 -5.77 -5.07
CA GLY A 29 -2.06 -5.08 -4.75
C GLY A 29 -0.99 -6.04 -4.20
N ARG A 30 -1.36 -6.93 -3.28
CA ARG A 30 -0.46 -7.96 -2.74
C ARG A 30 -0.03 -8.97 -3.80
N ALA A 31 -0.95 -9.43 -4.63
CA ALA A 31 -0.66 -10.37 -5.71
C ALA A 31 0.31 -9.76 -6.73
N TYR A 32 0.13 -8.48 -7.10
CA TYR A 32 1.02 -7.77 -8.01
C TYR A 32 2.44 -7.63 -7.44
N THR A 33 2.55 -7.22 -6.16
CA THR A 33 3.84 -7.11 -5.47
C THR A 33 4.57 -8.45 -5.46
N ARG A 34 3.86 -9.52 -5.13
CA ARG A 34 4.41 -10.88 -5.14
C ARG A 34 4.90 -11.26 -6.55
N TYR A 35 4.08 -11.03 -7.57
CA TYR A 35 4.42 -11.32 -8.95
C TYR A 35 5.69 -10.58 -9.39
N MET A 36 5.83 -9.30 -9.03
CA MET A 36 7.02 -8.52 -9.38
C MET A 36 8.29 -9.03 -8.68
N ARG A 37 8.19 -9.42 -7.40
CA ARG A 37 9.31 -10.05 -6.67
C ARG A 37 9.77 -11.35 -7.31
N GLU A 38 8.82 -12.22 -7.68
CA GLU A 38 9.12 -13.49 -8.33
C GLU A 38 9.74 -13.31 -9.73
N ARG A 39 9.29 -12.28 -10.48
CA ARG A 39 9.78 -12.01 -11.83
C ARG A 39 11.15 -11.33 -11.85
N HIS A 40 11.49 -10.55 -10.82
CA HIS A 40 12.71 -9.72 -10.78
C HIS A 40 13.52 -9.91 -9.49
N PRO A 41 13.88 -11.15 -9.09
CA PRO A 41 14.45 -11.43 -7.76
C PRO A 41 15.77 -10.72 -7.46
N GLN A 42 16.55 -10.37 -8.48
CA GLN A 42 17.87 -9.71 -8.34
C GLN A 42 17.82 -8.19 -8.51
N SER A 43 16.70 -7.64 -8.99
CA SER A 43 16.58 -6.22 -9.35
C SER A 43 15.30 -5.56 -8.85
N PHE A 44 14.52 -6.27 -8.02
CA PHE A 44 13.31 -5.73 -7.43
C PHE A 44 13.66 -4.70 -6.34
N ALA A 45 13.61 -3.43 -6.72
CA ALA A 45 13.82 -2.28 -5.85
C ALA A 45 12.49 -1.53 -5.61
N HIS A 46 11.44 -2.27 -5.24
CA HIS A 46 10.17 -1.68 -4.86
C HIS A 46 9.83 -2.00 -3.41
N ASP A 47 9.39 -0.98 -2.69
CA ASP A 47 8.84 -1.11 -1.36
C ASP A 47 7.32 -1.14 -1.41
N THR A 48 6.71 -1.77 -0.41
CA THR A 48 5.25 -1.92 -0.32
C THR A 48 4.79 -1.55 1.06
N VAL A 49 3.96 -0.52 1.13
CA VAL A 49 3.40 0.01 2.37
C VAL A 49 1.91 -0.23 2.37
N GLU A 50 1.47 -0.98 3.38
CA GLU A 50 0.06 -1.19 3.66
C GLU A 50 -0.42 -0.08 4.61
N ILE A 51 -1.35 0.75 4.15
CA ILE A 51 -1.95 1.86 4.92
C ILE A 51 -3.39 1.47 5.22
N ALA A 52 -3.85 1.67 6.46
CA ALA A 52 -5.20 1.27 6.82
C ALA A 52 -6.23 2.40 6.69
N GLY A 53 -7.23 2.18 5.86
CA GLY A 53 -8.44 3.01 5.75
C GLY A 53 -8.30 4.29 4.94
N ALA A 54 -7.23 4.41 4.15
CA ALA A 54 -7.04 5.52 3.21
C ALA A 54 -7.94 5.38 1.97
N GLY A 55 -8.40 4.17 1.63
CA GLY A 55 -9.09 3.91 0.36
C GLY A 55 -8.24 4.32 -0.85
N HIS A 56 -8.90 4.67 -1.95
CA HIS A 56 -8.26 5.26 -3.13
C HIS A 56 -7.99 6.78 -3.01
N ASP A 57 -7.74 7.27 -1.79
CA ASP A 57 -7.42 8.67 -1.54
C ASP A 57 -5.89 8.84 -1.42
N ALA A 58 -5.29 9.43 -2.46
CA ALA A 58 -3.85 9.66 -2.52
C ALA A 58 -3.37 10.62 -1.43
N ASP A 59 -4.17 11.64 -1.08
CA ASP A 59 -3.80 12.61 -0.05
C ASP A 59 -3.81 11.94 1.33
N ALA A 60 -4.80 11.06 1.59
CA ALA A 60 -4.84 10.27 2.81
C ALA A 60 -3.67 9.27 2.91
N MET A 61 -3.27 8.67 1.78
CA MET A 61 -2.12 7.74 1.74
C MET A 61 -0.80 8.47 1.98
N PHE A 62 -0.50 9.50 1.20
CA PHE A 62 0.78 10.23 1.27
C PHE A 62 0.90 11.10 2.52
N GLY A 63 -0.23 11.60 3.05
CA GLY A 63 -0.29 12.35 4.30
C GLY A 63 -0.30 11.48 5.55
N SER A 64 -0.46 10.15 5.43
CA SER A 64 -0.41 9.26 6.58
C SER A 64 1.01 9.22 7.19
N PRO A 65 1.17 8.92 8.50
CA PRO A 65 2.48 8.74 9.10
C PRO A 65 3.35 7.69 8.38
N ALA A 66 2.74 6.62 7.89
CA ALA A 66 3.42 5.58 7.13
C ALA A 66 3.86 6.08 5.74
N GLY A 67 2.99 6.82 5.04
CA GLY A 67 3.30 7.42 3.74
C GLY A 67 4.44 8.44 3.82
N LEU A 68 4.40 9.33 4.81
CA LEU A 68 5.45 10.33 5.02
C LEU A 68 6.79 9.69 5.38
N ALA A 69 6.79 8.67 6.25
CA ALA A 69 8.02 7.96 6.63
C ALA A 69 8.68 7.25 5.45
N GLU A 70 7.88 6.73 4.51
CA GLU A 70 8.40 6.07 3.32
C GLU A 70 8.89 7.07 2.27
N LEU A 71 8.18 8.19 2.08
CA LEU A 71 8.53 9.21 1.09
C LEU A 71 9.75 10.04 1.48
N PHE A 72 9.88 10.39 2.76
CA PHE A 72 10.91 11.33 3.24
C PHE A 72 11.94 10.70 4.18
N GLY A 73 11.79 9.41 4.50
CA GLY A 73 12.63 8.69 5.47
C GLY A 73 12.13 8.89 6.90
N LYS A 74 12.43 7.90 7.76
CA LYS A 74 12.23 8.03 9.22
C LYS A 74 13.16 9.13 9.74
N THR A 75 12.60 10.23 10.25
CA THR A 75 13.30 11.12 11.20
C THR A 75 13.73 10.35 12.44
#